data_AF-A0A803MCC9-F1
#
_entry.id   AF-A0A803MCC9-F1
#
_cell.length_a   1.000
_cell.length_b   1.000
_cell.length_c   1.000
_cell.angle_alpha   90.00
_cell.angle_beta   90.00
_cell.angle_gamma   90.00
#
_symmetry.space_group_name_H-M   'P 1'
#
loop_
_entity.id
_entity.type
_entity.pdbx_description
1 polymer ?
#
loop_
_entity_poly.entity_id
_entity_poly.type
_entity_poly.pdbx_seq_one_letter_code
_entity_poly.pdbx_strand_id
1 'polypeptide(L)'
;MTEDLEEGNLIFKTEAFLSYVVLSSWRDSIIVLKSCEKLSPWAENLQIVRRCSESIAWKACVNPKGIRWNYTGRPSKVSSPSWNDLKDSSPSRAIQVPPDWWFEDVSILRIDHFVRVITAIKVKGMRFELIGASIMQYASKWIPGLIKDGGGEAMLDDLSNGNISRESNGSSSGSGSGSWKGGLHLIVAGKEEPEAIKAKDQRMIIESLISIIPPQKDSVSCSFLLRLLRMANKLKVAPALVTELEKRVGMQFEQATLSDLLIPSYSKSDTTYDVDLVQRLLEHFLVQEQTECVSSPSRSYMEKNMFEESQRGGASSAKMRVARLVDSYLTEIARDRNLSLTKFHVLAEALPESARTCDDGLYRAIDSYLKAHPALSEHERKRLCRVMDCQKLSIDACMHAAQNERLPLRVVVQVLFSEQVKISNAIANNTLKDNTAVESQFQPMVSTRKTLLEGTPQSFQEGWSSAKKDINTLKFELETVKSKYVELQNDMETLQRQFDKIVAKPKQHSSSAWTSGWKKLSRLAKMNNMDSHDDGSDQPVAEQTRKTPRRWRNSIS
;
A
#
# COMPACT_ATOMS: atom_id res chain seq x y z
N MET A 1 15.03 5.22 59.81
CA MET A 1 13.82 4.57 59.24
C MET A 1 14.10 3.12 58.82
N THR A 2 15.11 2.45 59.39
CA THR A 2 15.37 1.02 59.17
C THR A 2 14.82 0.21 60.34
N GLU A 3 14.66 -1.10 60.15
CA GLU A 3 14.13 -2.00 61.19
C GLU A 3 15.08 -2.11 62.38
N ASP A 4 16.32 -1.67 62.22
CA ASP A 4 17.34 -1.61 63.28
C ASP A 4 17.03 -0.57 64.38
N LEU A 5 16.05 0.32 64.15
CA LEU A 5 15.69 1.40 65.09
C LEU A 5 14.35 1.17 65.79
N GLU A 6 13.34 0.63 65.11
CA GLU A 6 12.01 0.32 65.67
C GLU A 6 11.25 -0.67 64.76
N GLU A 7 10.58 -1.68 65.34
CA GLU A 7 9.69 -2.60 64.61
C GLU A 7 8.50 -1.84 64.01
N GLY A 8 8.18 -2.09 62.73
CA GLY A 8 7.11 -1.38 62.03
C GLY A 8 7.48 0.06 61.61
N ASN A 9 8.71 0.23 61.11
CA ASN A 9 9.18 1.48 60.53
C ASN A 9 8.30 1.93 59.32
N LEU A 10 8.49 3.18 58.89
CA LEU A 10 7.70 3.78 57.82
C LEU A 10 7.84 3.05 56.47
N ILE A 11 9.01 2.46 56.20
CA ILE A 11 9.28 1.70 54.96
C ILE A 11 8.41 0.44 54.94
N PHE A 12 8.43 -0.35 56.02
CA PHE A 12 7.61 -1.55 56.16
C PHE A 12 6.12 -1.23 56.08
N LYS A 13 5.65 -0.20 56.79
CA LYS A 13 4.23 0.24 56.74
C LYS A 13 3.81 0.66 55.34
N THR A 14 4.69 1.35 54.61
CA THR A 14 4.43 1.80 53.23
C THR A 14 4.41 0.60 52.27
N GLU A 15 5.34 -0.32 52.43
CA GLU A 15 5.43 -1.54 51.62
C GLU A 15 4.22 -2.46 51.81
N ALA A 16 3.76 -2.62 53.06
CA ALA A 16 2.54 -3.34 53.38
C ALA A 16 1.31 -2.63 52.79
N PHE A 17 1.21 -1.30 52.91
CA PHE A 17 0.11 -0.54 52.32
C PHE A 17 0.07 -0.67 50.78
N LEU A 18 1.22 -0.54 50.12
CA LEU A 18 1.32 -0.75 48.67
C LEU A 18 0.88 -2.16 48.29
N SER A 19 1.39 -3.18 48.97
CA SER A 19 1.14 -4.58 48.63
C SER A 19 -0.30 -5.01 48.88
N TYR A 20 -0.87 -4.67 50.03
CA TYR A 20 -2.17 -5.20 50.47
C TYR A 20 -3.35 -4.29 50.12
N VAL A 21 -3.15 -2.97 50.00
CA VAL A 21 -4.23 -2.01 49.69
C VAL A 21 -4.15 -1.58 48.23
N VAL A 22 -3.05 -0.94 47.84
CA VAL A 22 -2.92 -0.33 46.51
C VAL A 22 -2.95 -1.38 45.40
N LEU A 23 -2.08 -2.39 45.49
CA LEU A 23 -1.97 -3.44 44.46
C LEU A 23 -3.14 -4.43 44.50
N SER A 24 -3.97 -4.43 45.54
CA SER A 24 -5.22 -5.20 45.57
C SER A 24 -6.37 -4.50 44.85
N SER A 25 -6.31 -3.18 44.73
CA SER A 25 -7.36 -2.33 44.17
C SER A 25 -7.06 -1.86 42.75
N TRP A 26 -8.00 -2.05 41.81
CA TRP A 26 -7.89 -1.54 40.43
C TRP A 26 -7.69 -0.02 40.42
N ARG A 27 -8.58 0.68 41.13
CA ARG A 27 -8.63 2.12 41.21
C ARG A 27 -7.37 2.70 41.83
N ASP A 28 -6.96 2.17 42.98
CA ASP A 28 -5.82 2.74 43.71
C ASP A 28 -4.51 2.47 42.97
N SER A 29 -4.37 1.32 42.30
CA SER A 29 -3.23 1.05 41.41
C SER A 29 -3.10 2.11 40.31
N ILE A 30 -4.20 2.56 39.70
CA ILE A 30 -4.19 3.60 38.66
C ILE A 30 -3.90 4.99 39.26
N ILE A 31 -4.51 5.33 40.40
CA ILE A 31 -4.30 6.64 41.05
C ILE A 31 -2.85 6.78 41.50
N VAL A 32 -2.27 5.75 42.11
CA VAL A 32 -0.86 5.75 42.52
C VAL A 32 0.04 5.86 41.30
N LEU A 33 -0.24 5.11 40.24
CA LEU A 33 0.53 5.19 39.00
C LEU A 33 0.48 6.59 38.37
N LYS A 34 -0.69 7.22 38.33
CA LYS A 34 -0.84 8.62 37.89
C LYS A 34 -0.08 9.60 38.80
N SER A 35 -0.06 9.34 40.10
CA SER A 35 0.65 10.22 41.07
C SER A 35 2.18 10.08 40.94
N CYS A 36 2.66 8.90 40.57
CA CYS A 36 4.09 8.63 40.30
C CYS A 36 4.65 9.47 39.14
N GLU A 37 3.80 10.04 38.28
CA GLU A 37 4.22 10.89 37.16
C GLU A 37 5.02 12.11 37.62
N LYS A 38 4.72 12.64 38.82
CA LYS A 38 5.42 13.80 39.41
C LYS A 38 6.67 13.39 40.22
N LEU A 39 6.90 12.09 40.39
CA LEU A 39 7.93 11.51 41.26
C LEU A 39 8.99 10.74 40.47
N SER A 40 9.04 10.93 39.15
CA SER A 40 10.09 10.38 38.31
C SER A 40 11.43 11.08 38.62
N PRO A 41 12.56 10.36 38.74
CA PRO A 41 12.74 8.92 38.48
C PRO A 41 12.59 8.02 39.73
N TRP A 42 12.37 8.58 40.93
CA TRP A 42 12.38 7.80 42.18
C TRP A 42 11.33 6.69 42.20
N ALA A 43 10.12 6.96 41.70
CA ALA A 43 9.05 5.96 41.64
C ALA A 43 9.40 4.76 40.74
N GLU A 44 10.26 4.96 39.73
CA GLU A 44 10.74 3.88 38.86
C GLU A 44 11.82 3.05 39.55
N ASN A 45 12.78 3.72 40.20
CA ASN A 45 13.85 3.05 40.94
C ASN A 45 13.30 2.17 42.06
N LEU A 46 12.23 2.62 42.73
CA LEU A 46 11.51 1.86 43.75
C LEU A 46 10.57 0.80 43.19
N GLN A 47 10.53 0.60 41.86
CA GLN A 47 9.68 -0.38 41.17
C GLN A 47 8.17 -0.20 41.39
N ILE A 48 7.72 0.93 41.95
CA ILE A 48 6.29 1.20 42.22
C ILE A 48 5.52 1.22 40.90
N VAL A 49 6.06 1.91 39.88
CA VAL A 49 5.47 1.99 38.55
C VAL A 49 5.27 0.60 37.94
N ARG A 50 6.31 -0.24 37.97
CA ARG A 50 6.26 -1.62 37.46
C ARG A 50 5.19 -2.44 38.18
N ARG A 51 5.17 -2.41 39.52
CA ARG A 51 4.22 -3.19 40.34
C ARG A 51 2.78 -2.75 40.11
N CYS A 52 2.53 -1.44 40.03
CA CYS A 52 1.21 -0.92 39.67
C CYS A 52 0.79 -1.37 38.26
N SER A 53 1.68 -1.28 37.26
CA SER A 53 1.39 -1.75 35.90
C SER A 53 1.08 -3.25 35.86
N GLU A 54 1.84 -4.09 36.56
CA GLU A 54 1.60 -5.53 36.66
C GLU A 54 0.27 -5.84 37.38
N SER A 55 -0.05 -5.12 38.45
CA SER A 55 -1.33 -5.23 39.17
C SER A 55 -2.53 -4.90 38.28
N ILE A 56 -2.44 -3.81 37.52
CA ILE A 56 -3.46 -3.39 36.55
C ILE A 56 -3.59 -4.47 35.48
N ALA A 57 -2.48 -4.93 34.90
CA ALA A 57 -2.49 -5.94 33.86
C ALA A 57 -3.12 -7.26 34.32
N TRP A 58 -2.77 -7.74 35.51
CA TRP A 58 -3.41 -8.91 36.10
C TRP A 58 -4.93 -8.75 36.21
N LYS A 59 -5.41 -7.61 36.73
CA LYS A 59 -6.85 -7.37 36.89
C LYS A 59 -7.59 -7.21 35.57
N ALA A 60 -6.97 -6.58 34.58
CA ALA A 60 -7.54 -6.45 33.24
C ALA A 60 -7.71 -7.82 32.55
N CYS A 61 -6.76 -8.74 32.76
CA CYS A 61 -6.76 -10.07 32.14
C CYS A 61 -7.58 -11.13 32.89
N VAL A 62 -7.96 -10.91 34.15
CA VAL A 62 -8.77 -11.86 34.93
C VAL A 62 -10.24 -11.80 34.50
N ASN A 63 -10.90 -12.97 34.48
CA ASN A 63 -12.30 -13.12 34.07
C ASN A 63 -13.20 -12.14 34.85
N PRO A 64 -13.99 -11.28 34.15
CA PRO A 64 -14.74 -10.20 34.79
C PRO A 64 -15.82 -10.63 35.81
N LYS A 65 -16.12 -11.93 35.91
CA LYS A 65 -17.10 -12.50 36.83
C LYS A 65 -16.87 -12.15 38.32
N GLY A 66 -15.64 -11.77 38.71
CA GLY A 66 -15.29 -11.36 40.07
C GLY A 66 -15.06 -9.85 40.27
N ILE A 67 -15.22 -9.03 39.23
CA ILE A 67 -14.89 -7.60 39.27
C ILE A 67 -16.11 -6.80 39.72
N ARG A 68 -16.05 -6.19 40.91
CA ARG A 68 -17.03 -5.18 41.32
C ARG A 68 -16.76 -3.86 40.58
N TRP A 69 -17.55 -3.63 39.54
CA TRP A 69 -17.56 -2.43 38.70
C TRP A 69 -17.98 -1.18 39.49
N ASN A 70 -17.02 -0.49 40.10
CA ASN A 70 -17.25 0.78 40.77
C ASN A 70 -16.30 1.86 40.24
N TYR A 71 -16.33 2.18 38.93
CA TYR A 71 -15.85 3.51 38.51
C TYR A 71 -16.45 4.19 37.27
N THR A 72 -17.13 3.52 36.33
CA THR A 72 -17.74 4.25 35.20
C THR A 72 -19.24 3.98 35.07
N GLY A 73 -20.00 4.75 35.86
CA GLY A 73 -21.42 5.00 35.59
C GLY A 73 -21.57 6.01 34.45
N ARG A 74 -21.38 5.58 33.20
CA ARG A 74 -22.01 6.21 32.03
C ARG A 74 -22.45 5.12 31.05
N PRO A 75 -23.76 4.91 30.83
CA PRO A 75 -24.20 4.16 29.67
C PRO A 75 -23.79 4.93 28.41
N SER A 76 -23.27 4.21 27.43
CA SER A 76 -22.90 4.74 26.12
C SER A 76 -24.07 5.54 25.53
N LYS A 77 -23.87 6.84 25.30
CA LYS A 77 -24.77 7.65 24.48
C LYS A 77 -24.45 7.37 23.02
N VAL A 78 -25.07 6.32 22.46
CA VAL A 78 -25.31 6.24 21.02
C VAL A 78 -26.82 6.34 20.84
N SER A 79 -27.23 7.31 20.03
CA SER A 79 -28.62 7.63 19.70
C SER A 79 -29.37 6.40 19.17
N SER A 80 -30.46 6.02 19.83
CA SER A 80 -31.48 5.06 19.33
C SER A 80 -32.42 5.75 18.31
N PRO A 81 -33.19 5.06 17.44
CA PRO A 81 -34.19 4.06 17.86
C PRO A 81 -34.40 2.86 16.91
N SER A 82 -34.79 1.71 17.47
CA SER A 82 -35.73 0.80 16.81
C SER A 82 -36.68 0.25 17.88
N TRP A 83 -37.95 0.50 17.65
CA TRP A 83 -39.07 0.06 18.47
C TRP A 83 -39.36 -1.40 18.15
N ASN A 84 -38.95 -2.31 19.03
CA ASN A 84 -39.63 -3.57 19.34
C ASN A 84 -38.74 -4.36 20.30
N ASP A 85 -39.12 -4.42 21.57
CA ASP A 85 -39.04 -5.61 22.42
C ASP A 85 -39.58 -5.24 23.81
N LEU A 86 -40.90 -5.12 23.86
CA LEU A 86 -41.65 -5.10 25.11
C LEU A 86 -41.93 -6.55 25.53
N LYS A 87 -40.92 -7.23 26.10
CA LYS A 87 -41.07 -8.33 27.07
C LYS A 87 -39.70 -8.94 27.37
N ASP A 88 -39.18 -8.67 28.57
CA ASP A 88 -38.66 -9.70 29.48
C ASP A 88 -38.06 -9.04 30.72
N SER A 89 -38.94 -8.77 31.68
CA SER A 89 -38.55 -8.54 33.07
C SER A 89 -38.17 -9.88 33.69
N SER A 90 -36.89 -10.25 33.64
CA SER A 90 -36.31 -11.36 34.42
C SER A 90 -35.02 -10.88 35.12
N PRO A 91 -34.91 -10.96 36.45
CA PRO A 91 -33.79 -10.41 37.21
C PRO A 91 -32.55 -11.31 37.30
N SER A 92 -32.28 -12.15 36.29
CA SER A 92 -31.29 -13.24 36.38
C SER A 92 -30.27 -13.36 35.23
N ARG A 93 -30.16 -12.38 34.32
CA ARG A 93 -28.94 -12.27 33.49
C ARG A 93 -27.89 -11.49 34.24
N ALA A 94 -26.83 -12.17 34.71
CA ALA A 94 -25.60 -11.50 35.13
C ALA A 94 -25.19 -10.51 34.04
N ILE A 95 -25.15 -9.22 34.38
CA ILE A 95 -24.67 -8.16 33.49
C ILE A 95 -23.23 -8.55 33.12
N GLN A 96 -23.03 -8.99 31.87
CA GLN A 96 -21.70 -9.28 31.37
C GLN A 96 -20.93 -7.97 31.32
N VAL A 97 -19.79 -7.91 32.03
CA VAL A 97 -18.93 -6.73 31.99
C VAL A 97 -18.42 -6.58 30.55
N PRO A 98 -18.58 -5.39 29.94
CA PRO A 98 -18.08 -5.14 28.59
C PRO A 98 -16.57 -5.41 28.48
N PRO A 99 -16.05 -5.90 27.34
CA PRO A 99 -14.63 -6.22 27.21
C PRO A 99 -13.71 -4.97 27.22
N ASP A 100 -14.27 -3.78 26.99
CA ASP A 100 -13.64 -2.46 26.95
C ASP A 100 -13.69 -1.71 28.30
N TRP A 101 -14.21 -2.36 29.35
CA TRP A 101 -14.48 -1.76 30.66
C TRP A 101 -13.30 -0.97 31.27
N TRP A 102 -12.07 -1.36 30.96
CA TRP A 102 -10.85 -0.80 31.53
C TRP A 102 -10.21 0.31 30.67
N PHE A 103 -10.68 0.51 29.43
CA PHE A 103 -9.97 1.35 28.45
C PHE A 103 -9.92 2.82 28.88
N GLU A 104 -11.02 3.38 29.35
CA GLU A 104 -11.11 4.79 29.74
C GLU A 104 -10.21 5.09 30.95
N ASP A 105 -10.23 4.19 31.92
CA ASP A 105 -9.47 4.26 33.17
C ASP A 105 -7.96 4.26 32.90
N VAL A 106 -7.47 3.38 32.04
CA VAL A 106 -6.05 3.32 31.67
C VAL A 106 -5.67 4.50 30.76
N SER A 107 -6.61 5.03 29.96
CA SER A 107 -6.38 6.15 29.06
C SER A 107 -6.23 7.51 29.74
N ILE A 108 -6.29 7.59 31.08
CA ILE A 108 -5.99 8.82 31.83
C ILE A 108 -4.50 9.04 32.07
N LEU A 109 -3.69 7.99 31.89
CA LEU A 109 -2.25 7.99 32.18
C LEU A 109 -1.47 8.73 31.10
N ARG A 110 -0.32 9.33 31.46
CA ARG A 110 0.66 9.78 30.47
C ARG A 110 1.20 8.61 29.64
N ILE A 111 1.73 8.94 28.45
CA ILE A 111 2.11 7.95 27.44
C ILE A 111 3.12 6.91 27.94
N ASP A 112 4.10 7.32 28.73
CA ASP A 112 5.12 6.45 29.33
C ASP A 112 4.50 5.39 30.27
N HIS A 113 3.56 5.81 31.10
CA HIS A 113 2.83 4.90 31.99
C HIS A 113 1.82 4.04 31.23
N PHE A 114 1.13 4.62 30.24
CA PHE A 114 0.22 3.90 29.36
C PHE A 114 0.95 2.76 28.62
N VAL A 115 2.09 3.05 28.00
CA VAL A 115 2.96 2.07 27.33
C VAL A 115 3.33 0.93 28.28
N ARG A 116 3.73 1.24 29.52
CA ARG A 116 4.07 0.21 30.52
C ARG A 116 2.88 -0.69 30.88
N VAL A 117 1.71 -0.10 31.09
CA VAL A 117 0.48 -0.86 31.36
C VAL A 117 0.10 -1.74 30.18
N ILE A 118 0.08 -1.20 28.96
CA ILE A 118 -0.24 -1.98 27.75
C ILE A 118 0.78 -3.10 27.51
N THR A 119 2.06 -2.84 27.74
CA THR A 119 3.12 -3.85 27.63
C THR A 119 2.90 -4.97 28.65
N ALA A 120 2.57 -4.63 29.90
CA ALA A 120 2.25 -5.62 30.93
C ALA A 120 1.00 -6.44 30.57
N ILE A 121 -0.06 -5.80 30.05
CA ILE A 121 -1.29 -6.46 29.57
C ILE A 121 -0.99 -7.42 28.42
N LYS A 122 -0.13 -7.02 27.48
CA LYS A 122 0.33 -7.86 26.37
C LYS A 122 1.07 -9.11 26.86
N VAL A 123 1.99 -8.96 27.83
CA VAL A 123 2.72 -10.08 28.44
C VAL A 123 1.78 -11.05 29.17
N LYS A 124 0.66 -10.57 29.71
CA LYS A 124 -0.37 -11.42 30.34
C LYS A 124 -1.27 -12.18 29.36
N GLY A 125 -1.07 -12.02 28.06
CA GLY A 125 -1.81 -12.77 27.04
C GLY A 125 -3.20 -12.20 26.72
N MET A 126 -3.42 -10.90 26.95
CA MET A 126 -4.62 -10.22 26.47
C MET A 126 -4.72 -10.32 24.95
N ARG A 127 -5.95 -10.47 24.44
CA ARG A 127 -6.22 -10.52 23.00
C ARG A 127 -5.75 -9.25 22.31
N PHE A 128 -5.08 -9.39 21.16
CA PHE A 128 -4.47 -8.26 20.45
C PHE A 128 -5.49 -7.25 19.94
N GLU A 129 -6.73 -7.67 19.65
CA GLU A 129 -7.80 -6.77 19.22
C GLU A 129 -8.25 -5.84 20.37
N LEU A 130 -8.25 -6.33 21.61
CA LEU A 130 -8.56 -5.49 22.78
C LEU A 130 -7.42 -4.53 23.10
N ILE A 131 -6.17 -4.99 22.96
CA ILE A 131 -5.00 -4.12 23.08
C ILE A 131 -5.08 -3.01 22.03
N GLY A 132 -5.29 -3.36 20.76
CA GLY A 132 -5.40 -2.38 19.68
C GLY A 132 -6.57 -1.42 19.86
N ALA A 133 -7.75 -1.90 20.26
CA ALA A 133 -8.89 -1.03 20.56
C ALA A 133 -8.59 -0.04 21.71
N SER A 134 -7.90 -0.48 22.76
CA SER A 134 -7.47 0.42 23.85
C SER A 134 -6.46 1.48 23.37
N ILE A 135 -5.55 1.11 22.46
CA ILE A 135 -4.59 2.03 21.84
C ILE A 135 -5.33 3.06 20.97
N MET A 136 -6.32 2.63 20.19
CA MET A 136 -7.15 3.53 19.38
C MET A 136 -7.93 4.53 20.24
N GLN A 137 -8.46 4.08 21.38
CA GLN A 137 -9.13 4.96 22.35
C GLN A 137 -8.16 5.94 23.02
N TYR A 138 -6.94 5.49 23.35
CA TYR A 138 -5.92 6.40 23.86
C TYR A 138 -5.58 7.47 22.83
N ALA A 139 -5.31 7.04 21.60
CA ALA A 139 -4.94 7.93 20.50
C ALA A 139 -6.04 8.96 20.18
N SER A 140 -7.32 8.56 20.22
CA SER A 140 -8.44 9.47 20.00
C SER A 140 -8.54 10.58 21.04
N LYS A 141 -8.17 10.27 22.28
CA LYS A 141 -8.20 11.20 23.41
C LYS A 141 -7.02 12.17 23.39
N TRP A 142 -5.85 11.71 22.97
CA TRP A 142 -4.58 12.45 23.10
C TRP A 142 -4.04 13.03 21.79
N ILE A 143 -4.55 12.62 20.62
CA ILE A 143 -4.15 13.12 19.30
C ILE A 143 -5.34 13.82 18.63
N PRO A 144 -5.43 15.16 18.72
CA PRO A 144 -6.45 15.94 18.03
C PRO A 144 -6.43 15.67 16.51
N GLY A 145 -7.60 15.46 15.92
CA GLY A 145 -7.75 15.26 14.47
C GLY A 145 -7.63 13.82 13.98
N LEU A 146 -7.38 12.84 14.86
CA LEU A 146 -7.22 11.42 14.46
C LEU A 146 -8.56 10.71 14.12
N ILE A 147 -9.70 11.17 14.66
CA ILE A 147 -11.03 10.53 14.50
C ILE A 147 -12.08 11.46 13.89
N LYS A 148 -11.72 12.66 13.40
CA LYS A 148 -12.73 13.53 12.76
C LYS A 148 -13.07 13.01 11.36
N ASP A 149 -14.05 12.12 11.29
CA ASP A 149 -14.74 11.72 10.06
C ASP A 149 -15.59 12.91 9.55
N GLY A 150 -15.46 13.21 8.26
CA GLY A 150 -16.45 13.98 7.49
C GLY A 150 -16.03 15.39 7.05
N GLY A 151 -15.82 15.53 5.74
CA GLY A 151 -15.92 16.81 5.02
C GLY A 151 -14.59 17.42 4.59
N GLY A 152 -14.34 17.39 3.27
CA GLY A 152 -13.45 18.37 2.66
C GLY A 152 -13.97 19.80 2.90
N GLU A 153 -13.07 20.76 2.72
CA GLU A 153 -13.24 22.21 2.95
C GLU A 153 -13.14 22.67 4.42
N ALA A 154 -11.93 23.03 4.83
CA ALA A 154 -11.64 24.22 5.64
C ALA A 154 -10.13 24.32 5.88
N MET A 155 -9.37 24.69 4.84
CA MET A 155 -8.07 25.33 5.05
C MET A 155 -7.73 26.26 3.88
N LEU A 156 -8.67 27.12 3.51
CA LEU A 156 -8.44 28.34 2.73
C LEU A 156 -9.54 29.32 3.13
N ASP A 157 -9.26 30.14 4.15
CA ASP A 157 -9.80 31.50 4.34
C ASP A 157 -9.42 31.97 5.75
N ASP A 158 -8.17 32.43 5.88
CA ASP A 158 -7.82 33.43 6.88
C ASP A 158 -7.18 34.58 6.11
N LEU A 159 -7.99 35.56 5.73
CA LEU A 159 -7.64 36.94 5.38
C LEU A 159 -8.88 37.68 4.84
N SER A 160 -9.74 38.22 5.72
CA SER A 160 -10.44 39.51 5.51
C SER A 160 -11.42 39.86 6.63
N ASN A 161 -11.21 41.02 7.26
CA ASN A 161 -12.15 41.98 7.88
C ASN A 161 -13.33 41.46 8.74
N GLY A 162 -13.58 41.95 9.95
CA GLY A 162 -13.67 43.37 10.33
C GLY A 162 -15.08 43.62 10.89
N ASN A 163 -15.15 44.18 12.10
CA ASN A 163 -16.34 44.54 12.91
C ASN A 163 -17.67 44.72 12.17
N ILE A 164 -18.78 44.25 12.77
CA ILE A 164 -19.94 45.07 13.20
C ILE A 164 -20.78 44.28 14.21
N SER A 165 -21.06 44.96 15.32
CA SER A 165 -21.95 44.62 16.43
C SER A 165 -23.43 44.56 16.03
N ARG A 166 -24.19 43.61 16.59
CA ARG A 166 -25.59 43.82 16.95
C ARG A 166 -26.10 42.78 17.96
N GLU A 167 -26.57 43.31 19.09
CA GLU A 167 -27.18 42.60 20.20
C GLU A 167 -28.54 41.98 19.81
N SER A 168 -28.83 40.80 20.36
CA SER A 168 -30.18 40.45 20.79
C SER A 168 -30.14 39.32 21.83
N ASN A 169 -30.72 39.62 22.98
CA ASN A 169 -30.88 38.75 24.14
C ASN A 169 -31.84 37.58 23.87
N GLY A 170 -31.49 36.41 24.41
CA GLY A 170 -32.36 35.24 24.50
C GLY A 170 -31.82 34.25 25.54
N SER A 171 -32.24 34.42 26.78
CA SER A 171 -31.88 33.63 27.96
C SER A 171 -32.39 32.17 27.90
N SER A 172 -31.54 31.19 28.20
CA SER A 172 -31.94 30.01 28.99
C SER A 172 -30.74 29.28 29.63
N SER A 173 -30.82 29.23 30.97
CA SER A 173 -30.30 28.25 31.93
C SER A 173 -29.01 27.47 31.62
N GLY A 174 -27.98 27.79 32.39
CA GLY A 174 -26.69 27.09 32.39
C GLY A 174 -26.72 25.67 32.96
N SER A 175 -25.72 24.91 32.52
CA SER A 175 -25.09 23.85 33.30
C SER A 175 -23.60 23.89 33.00
N GLY A 176 -22.82 24.30 34.00
CA GLY A 176 -21.37 24.45 33.91
C GLY A 176 -20.71 23.09 33.69
N SER A 177 -20.08 22.92 32.54
CA SER A 177 -19.13 21.82 32.32
C SER A 177 -17.74 22.30 32.70
N GLY A 178 -17.25 21.80 33.84
CA GLY A 178 -15.92 22.11 34.36
C GLY A 178 -14.84 21.76 33.35
N SER A 179 -14.15 22.79 32.87
CA SER A 179 -12.91 22.69 32.11
C SER A 179 -11.78 22.32 33.07
N TRP A 180 -11.27 21.09 32.99
CA TRP A 180 -10.09 20.67 33.74
C TRP A 180 -8.85 21.22 33.03
N LYS A 181 -8.58 22.52 33.23
CA LYS A 181 -7.29 23.13 32.91
C LYS A 181 -6.28 22.69 33.97
N GLY A 182 -5.54 21.62 33.67
CA GLY A 182 -4.41 21.15 34.46
C GLY A 182 -3.15 21.05 33.60
N GLY A 183 -2.78 22.14 32.93
CA GLY A 183 -1.52 22.24 32.19
C GLY A 183 -0.40 22.75 33.11
N LEU A 184 0.63 21.92 33.30
CA LEU A 184 1.86 22.29 33.99
C LEU A 184 2.62 23.34 33.18
N HIS A 185 2.85 24.50 33.79
CA HIS A 185 3.79 25.51 33.31
C HIS A 185 5.13 25.25 34.01
N LEU A 186 6.12 24.73 33.30
CA LEU A 186 7.51 24.76 33.76
C LEU A 186 8.23 25.85 32.97
N ILE A 187 8.55 26.96 33.66
CA ILE A 187 9.45 27.98 33.14
C ILE A 187 10.85 27.39 33.22
N VAL A 188 11.37 26.91 32.10
CA VAL A 188 12.81 26.73 31.88
C VAL A 188 13.16 27.48 30.61
N ALA A 189 14.14 28.37 30.74
CA ALA A 189 14.59 29.30 29.73
C ALA A 189 15.05 28.57 28.46
N GLY A 190 14.24 28.69 27.42
CA GLY A 190 14.55 28.38 26.03
C GLY A 190 13.39 28.91 25.21
N LYS A 191 13.65 29.85 24.30
CA LYS A 191 12.65 30.36 23.35
C LYS A 191 12.21 29.24 22.41
N GLU A 192 11.29 28.39 22.84
CA GLU A 192 10.55 27.48 21.96
C GLU A 192 9.08 27.88 21.99
N GLU A 193 8.55 28.25 20.82
CA GLU A 193 7.15 28.59 20.61
C GLU A 193 6.23 27.49 21.15
N PRO A 194 5.10 27.82 21.82
CA PRO A 194 4.19 26.87 22.43
C PRO A 194 3.58 25.84 21.45
N GLU A 195 3.64 26.09 20.15
CA GLU A 195 3.25 25.13 19.10
C GLU A 195 4.31 24.04 18.86
N ALA A 196 5.60 24.38 18.95
CA ALA A 196 6.69 23.44 18.75
C ALA A 196 6.76 22.41 19.89
N ILE A 197 6.48 22.83 21.13
CA ILE A 197 6.44 21.95 22.30
C ILE A 197 5.28 20.95 22.16
N LYS A 198 4.10 21.41 21.76
CA LYS A 198 2.94 20.53 21.50
C LYS A 198 3.21 19.54 20.37
N ALA A 199 3.91 19.95 19.31
CA ALA A 199 4.29 19.07 18.21
C ALA A 199 5.29 17.99 18.65
N LYS A 200 6.25 18.34 19.51
CA LYS A 200 7.20 17.37 20.11
C LYS A 200 6.47 16.35 20.99
N ASP A 201 5.54 16.80 21.83
CA ASP A 201 4.74 15.91 22.69
C ASP A 201 3.86 14.96 21.85
N GLN A 202 3.17 15.50 20.83
CA GLN A 202 2.38 14.69 19.90
C GLN A 202 3.24 13.66 19.15
N ARG A 203 4.44 14.05 18.74
CA ARG A 203 5.40 13.14 18.09
C ARG A 203 5.80 12.00 19.04
N MET A 204 6.15 12.30 20.29
CA MET A 204 6.49 11.27 21.29
C MET A 204 5.32 10.31 21.54
N ILE A 205 4.09 10.82 21.57
CA ILE A 205 2.88 10.00 21.70
C ILE A 205 2.75 9.05 20.50
N ILE A 206 2.86 9.56 19.27
CA ILE A 206 2.75 8.73 18.06
C ILE A 206 3.86 7.67 18.02
N GLU A 207 5.11 8.04 18.29
CA GLU A 207 6.25 7.11 18.31
C GLU A 207 6.01 5.96 19.31
N SER A 208 5.55 6.33 20.51
CA SER A 208 5.23 5.37 21.56
C SER A 208 4.06 4.46 21.18
N LEU A 209 2.98 5.00 20.59
CA LEU A 209 1.84 4.19 20.14
C LEU A 209 2.25 3.20 19.04
N ILE A 210 3.02 3.63 18.04
CA ILE A 210 3.52 2.74 16.98
C ILE A 210 4.32 1.58 17.59
N SER A 211 5.12 1.83 18.63
CA SER A 211 5.94 0.80 19.28
C SER A 211 5.14 -0.28 20.03
N ILE A 212 3.94 0.04 20.51
CA ILE A 212 3.11 -0.89 21.32
C ILE A 212 1.97 -1.55 20.54
N ILE A 213 1.63 -1.05 19.34
CA ILE A 213 0.62 -1.69 18.47
C ILE A 213 0.98 -3.17 18.24
N PRO A 214 0.05 -4.11 18.44
CA PRO A 214 0.29 -5.51 18.19
C PRO A 214 0.63 -5.77 16.71
N PRO A 215 1.59 -6.68 16.40
CA PRO A 215 2.00 -6.96 15.02
C PRO A 215 0.96 -7.76 14.20
N GLN A 216 -0.06 -8.32 14.84
CA GLN A 216 -1.09 -9.12 14.18
C GLN A 216 -1.96 -8.26 13.24
N LYS A 217 -2.36 -8.86 12.10
CA LYS A 217 -3.41 -8.31 11.21
C LYS A 217 -4.69 -8.08 12.00
N ASP A 218 -5.44 -7.03 11.64
CA ASP A 218 -6.71 -6.64 12.25
C ASP A 218 -6.65 -6.31 13.76
N SER A 219 -5.45 -6.09 14.32
CA SER A 219 -5.31 -5.60 15.70
C SER A 219 -5.87 -4.19 15.89
N VAL A 220 -5.70 -3.33 14.88
CA VAL A 220 -6.26 -1.99 14.77
C VAL A 220 -6.75 -1.78 13.34
N SER A 221 -7.72 -0.88 13.14
CA SER A 221 -8.29 -0.65 11.82
C SER A 221 -7.28 -0.06 10.82
N CYS A 222 -7.40 -0.44 9.55
CA CYS A 222 -6.59 0.11 8.47
C CYS A 222 -6.70 1.65 8.37
N SER A 223 -7.92 2.19 8.53
CA SER A 223 -8.16 3.64 8.58
C SER A 223 -7.41 4.33 9.71
N PHE A 224 -7.33 3.71 10.89
CA PHE A 224 -6.56 4.23 12.01
C PHE A 224 -5.06 4.26 11.71
N LEU A 225 -4.52 3.19 11.13
CA LEU A 225 -3.11 3.14 10.73
C LEU A 225 -2.76 4.21 9.70
N LEU A 226 -3.61 4.41 8.68
CA LEU A 226 -3.42 5.43 7.64
C LEU A 226 -3.51 6.86 8.21
N ARG A 227 -4.40 7.11 9.16
CA ARG A 227 -4.48 8.39 9.87
C ARG A 227 -3.28 8.62 10.77
N LEU A 228 -2.80 7.57 11.46
CA LEU A 228 -1.58 7.61 12.26
C LEU A 228 -0.36 7.89 11.36
N LEU A 229 -0.32 7.30 10.16
CA LEU A 229 0.74 7.49 9.16
C LEU A 229 0.75 8.92 8.62
N ARG A 230 -0.42 9.47 8.32
CA ARG A 230 -0.60 10.88 7.95
C ARG A 230 -0.02 11.82 9.01
N MET A 231 -0.30 11.54 10.29
CA MET A 231 0.23 12.32 11.40
C MET A 231 1.74 12.11 11.61
N ALA A 232 2.23 10.88 11.45
CA ALA A 232 3.64 10.55 11.54
C ALA A 232 4.47 11.29 10.48
N ASN A 233 3.96 11.39 9.25
CA ASN A 233 4.60 12.15 8.16
C ASN A 233 4.56 13.66 8.43
N LYS A 234 3.42 14.18 8.90
CA LYS A 234 3.29 15.60 9.29
C LYS A 234 4.31 16.00 10.37
N LEU A 235 4.51 15.15 11.37
CA LEU A 235 5.37 15.41 12.53
C LEU A 235 6.81 14.90 12.37
N LYS A 236 7.16 14.34 11.20
CA LYS A 236 8.49 13.81 10.88
C LYS A 236 9.01 12.82 11.93
N VAL A 237 8.16 11.84 12.25
CA VAL A 237 8.49 10.68 13.11
C VAL A 237 9.68 9.90 12.52
N ALA A 238 10.42 9.18 13.38
CA ALA A 238 11.54 8.35 12.96
C ALA A 238 11.19 7.42 11.77
N PRO A 239 12.00 7.37 10.69
CA PRO A 239 11.70 6.60 9.48
C PRO A 239 11.45 5.10 9.74
N ALA A 240 12.15 4.51 10.71
CA ALA A 240 11.97 3.10 11.07
C ALA A 240 10.54 2.78 11.56
N LEU A 241 9.93 3.69 12.33
CA LEU A 241 8.55 3.54 12.82
C LEU A 241 7.53 3.79 11.71
N VAL A 242 7.84 4.70 10.79
CA VAL A 242 7.03 4.96 9.59
C VAL A 242 6.99 3.71 8.69
N THR A 243 8.14 3.11 8.40
CA THR A 243 8.22 1.86 7.61
C THR A 243 7.51 0.70 8.30
N GLU A 244 7.60 0.60 9.63
CA GLU A 244 6.85 -0.42 10.39
C GLU A 244 5.34 -0.20 10.26
N LEU A 245 4.89 1.06 10.29
CA LEU A 245 3.49 1.40 10.10
C LEU A 245 3.01 1.10 8.67
N GLU A 246 3.85 1.37 7.67
CA GLU A 246 3.59 1.04 6.25
C GLU A 246 3.44 -0.46 6.03
N LYS A 247 4.32 -1.28 6.62
CA LYS A 247 4.17 -2.74 6.61
C LYS A 247 2.83 -3.18 7.19
N ARG A 248 2.43 -2.59 8.32
CA ARG A 248 1.14 -2.89 8.97
C ARG A 248 -0.07 -2.50 8.12
N VAL A 249 0.00 -1.36 7.43
CA VAL A 249 -1.02 -0.95 6.47
C VAL A 249 -1.06 -1.93 5.29
N GLY A 250 0.11 -2.35 4.78
CA GLY A 250 0.23 -3.35 3.72
C GLY A 250 -0.53 -4.64 4.02
N MET A 251 -0.55 -5.09 5.28
CA MET A 251 -1.26 -6.32 5.71
C MET A 251 -2.78 -6.29 5.53
N GLN A 252 -3.35 -5.09 5.55
CA GLN A 252 -4.81 -4.89 5.52
C GLN A 252 -5.19 -3.78 4.54
N PHE A 253 -4.37 -3.58 3.50
CA PHE A 253 -4.56 -2.49 2.54
C PHE A 253 -5.88 -2.60 1.77
N GLU A 254 -6.39 -3.81 1.62
CA GLU A 254 -7.71 -4.13 1.07
C GLU A 254 -8.91 -3.48 1.80
N GLN A 255 -8.71 -3.05 3.05
CA GLN A 255 -9.72 -2.40 3.89
C GLN A 255 -9.68 -0.87 3.80
N ALA A 256 -8.70 -0.30 3.09
CA ALA A 256 -8.53 1.13 2.98
C ALA A 256 -9.59 1.78 2.09
N THR A 257 -9.94 3.02 2.39
CA THR A 257 -10.84 3.85 1.56
C THR A 257 -10.06 4.90 0.79
N LEU A 258 -10.64 5.43 -0.29
CA LEU A 258 -10.00 6.50 -1.08
C LEU A 258 -9.60 7.69 -0.20
N SER A 259 -10.49 8.13 0.71
CA SER A 259 -10.22 9.24 1.64
C SER A 259 -9.03 9.02 2.57
N ASP A 260 -8.73 7.76 2.89
CA ASP A 260 -7.59 7.44 3.74
C ASP A 260 -6.26 7.57 2.95
N LEU A 261 -6.27 7.24 1.65
CA LEU A 261 -5.11 7.33 0.76
C LEU A 261 -4.73 8.76 0.36
N LEU A 262 -5.65 9.72 0.51
CA LEU A 262 -5.41 11.14 0.23
C LEU A 262 -4.55 11.79 1.34
N ILE A 263 -3.29 11.35 1.44
CA ILE A 263 -2.30 11.87 2.37
C ILE A 263 -1.55 13.02 1.69
N PRO A 264 -1.62 14.26 2.23
CA PRO A 264 -0.90 15.39 1.66
C PRO A 264 0.60 15.16 1.64
N SER A 265 1.28 15.66 0.61
CA SER A 265 2.74 15.66 0.63
C SER A 265 3.25 16.74 1.59
N TYR A 266 4.04 16.32 2.58
CA TYR A 266 4.75 17.23 3.49
C TYR A 266 6.23 17.43 3.09
N SER A 267 6.63 16.82 1.97
CA SER A 267 7.94 17.01 1.36
C SER A 267 7.90 18.20 0.40
N LYS A 268 9.06 18.68 -0.08
CA LYS A 268 9.15 19.81 -1.03
C LYS A 268 8.62 19.48 -2.45
N SER A 269 7.78 18.45 -2.59
CA SER A 269 7.18 18.10 -3.88
C SER A 269 6.00 19.01 -4.18
N ASP A 270 5.88 19.50 -5.41
CA ASP A 270 4.75 20.31 -5.86
C ASP A 270 3.45 19.52 -6.03
N THR A 271 3.44 18.20 -5.77
CA THR A 271 2.24 17.36 -5.83
C THR A 271 1.36 17.53 -4.60
N THR A 272 0.05 17.56 -4.83
CA THR A 272 -0.99 17.67 -3.79
C THR A 272 -0.94 16.52 -2.78
N TYR A 273 -0.65 15.31 -3.24
CA TYR A 273 -0.60 14.09 -2.43
C TYR A 273 0.76 13.39 -2.51
N ASP A 274 1.07 12.58 -1.50
CA ASP A 274 2.27 11.75 -1.45
C ASP A 274 2.05 10.43 -2.22
N VAL A 275 2.33 10.47 -3.52
CA VAL A 275 2.19 9.31 -4.42
C VAL A 275 3.23 8.23 -4.11
N ASP A 276 4.43 8.62 -3.68
CA ASP A 276 5.53 7.69 -3.38
C ASP A 276 5.21 6.85 -2.13
N LEU A 277 4.46 7.42 -1.17
CA LEU A 277 3.89 6.69 -0.04
C LEU A 277 2.91 5.61 -0.49
N VAL A 278 1.92 5.95 -1.33
CA VAL A 278 0.92 4.99 -1.79
C VAL A 278 1.56 3.87 -2.60
N GLN A 279 2.58 4.18 -3.41
CA GLN A 279 3.38 3.16 -4.10
C GLN A 279 4.04 2.19 -3.12
N ARG A 280 4.70 2.67 -2.06
CA ARG A 280 5.33 1.81 -1.05
C ARG A 280 4.33 0.98 -0.26
N LEU A 281 3.15 1.53 0.07
CA LEU A 281 2.06 0.79 0.71
C LEU A 281 1.59 -0.37 -0.16
N LEU A 282 1.45 -0.13 -1.47
CA LEU A 282 1.07 -1.14 -2.45
C LEU A 282 2.15 -2.23 -2.58
N GLU A 283 3.43 -1.85 -2.61
CA GLU A 283 4.55 -2.79 -2.61
C GLU A 283 4.52 -3.69 -1.38
N HIS A 284 4.31 -3.13 -0.19
CA HIS A 284 4.17 -3.91 1.05
C HIS A 284 2.99 -4.89 1.01
N PHE A 285 1.84 -4.47 0.48
CA PHE A 285 0.69 -5.36 0.27
C PHE A 285 1.03 -6.53 -0.66
N LEU A 286 1.70 -6.27 -1.79
CA LEU A 286 2.06 -7.30 -2.76
C LEU A 286 3.11 -8.29 -2.23
N VAL A 287 4.07 -7.83 -1.43
CA VAL A 287 5.06 -8.70 -0.77
C VAL A 287 4.38 -9.61 0.26
N GLN A 288 3.42 -9.07 1.01
CA GLN A 288 2.69 -9.85 2.00
C GLN A 288 1.81 -10.93 1.37
N GLU A 289 1.04 -10.57 0.34
CA GLU A 289 0.19 -11.52 -0.39
C GLU A 289 0.99 -12.70 -0.96
N GLN A 290 2.22 -12.47 -1.42
CA GLN A 290 3.12 -13.54 -1.87
C GLN A 290 3.55 -14.45 -0.71
N THR A 291 3.85 -13.88 0.45
CA THR A 291 4.30 -14.64 1.63
C THR A 291 3.19 -15.52 2.18
N GLU A 292 1.95 -15.03 2.24
CA GLU A 292 0.78 -15.79 2.71
C GLU A 292 0.44 -16.97 1.78
N CYS A 293 0.66 -16.84 0.46
CA CYS A 293 0.48 -17.92 -0.51
C CYS A 293 1.49 -19.06 -0.35
N VAL A 294 2.75 -18.76 -0.02
CA VAL A 294 3.83 -19.76 0.11
C VAL A 294 3.78 -20.47 1.47
N SER A 295 3.17 -19.86 2.48
CA SER A 295 3.04 -20.40 3.84
C SER A 295 2.01 -21.52 4.00
N SER A 296 1.38 -21.98 2.90
CA SER A 296 0.47 -23.13 2.89
C SER A 296 1.03 -24.31 2.07
N PRO A 297 1.98 -25.13 2.59
CA PRO A 297 2.52 -26.28 1.86
C PRO A 297 1.63 -27.54 1.86
N SER A 298 0.48 -27.59 2.57
CA SER A 298 -0.22 -28.86 2.84
C SER A 298 -1.48 -29.16 2.01
N ARG A 299 -1.62 -28.64 0.78
CA ARG A 299 -2.70 -29.07 -0.15
C ARG A 299 -2.21 -29.60 -1.50
N SER A 300 -0.95 -30.05 -1.61
CA SER A 300 -0.34 -30.50 -2.87
C SER A 300 -0.24 -32.02 -3.05
N TYR A 301 -1.10 -32.83 -2.43
CA TYR A 301 -1.28 -34.22 -2.87
C TYR A 301 -2.76 -34.59 -2.84
N MET A 302 -3.27 -34.91 -4.03
CA MET A 302 -4.61 -35.43 -4.35
C MET A 302 -5.75 -34.40 -4.34
N GLU A 303 -5.98 -33.71 -5.46
CA GLU A 303 -7.34 -33.61 -6.04
C GLU A 303 -7.28 -33.10 -7.50
N LYS A 304 -7.15 -34.05 -8.43
CA LYS A 304 -7.55 -33.86 -9.82
C LYS A 304 -8.95 -34.42 -9.90
N ASN A 305 -9.98 -33.59 -9.71
CA ASN A 305 -11.33 -33.75 -10.30
C ASN A 305 -12.25 -32.55 -10.01
N MET A 306 -12.83 -32.04 -11.11
CA MET A 306 -14.09 -31.31 -11.31
C MET A 306 -14.83 -30.60 -10.16
N PHE A 307 -15.14 -29.31 -10.44
CA PHE A 307 -16.19 -28.44 -9.86
C PHE A 307 -16.08 -28.11 -8.37
N GLU A 308 -15.45 -26.97 -8.05
CA GLU A 308 -16.06 -25.87 -7.28
C GLU A 308 -15.09 -24.71 -7.04
N GLU A 309 -15.51 -23.52 -7.43
CA GLU A 309 -14.80 -22.25 -7.44
C GLU A 309 -14.85 -21.51 -6.08
N SER A 310 -14.94 -22.22 -4.96
CA SER A 310 -15.31 -21.59 -3.67
C SER A 310 -14.24 -21.53 -2.58
N GLN A 311 -12.97 -21.91 -2.82
CA GLN A 311 -11.92 -21.78 -1.79
C GLN A 311 -10.60 -21.12 -2.23
N ARG A 312 -10.52 -20.55 -3.44
CA ARG A 312 -9.42 -19.62 -3.86
C ARG A 312 -9.82 -18.13 -3.79
N GLY A 313 -11.02 -17.82 -3.28
CA GLY A 313 -11.63 -16.49 -3.39
C GLY A 313 -11.04 -15.38 -2.50
N GLY A 314 -10.36 -15.69 -1.41
CA GLY A 314 -9.85 -14.68 -0.45
C GLY A 314 -8.83 -13.71 -1.06
N ALA A 315 -7.66 -14.23 -1.45
CA ALA A 315 -6.54 -13.45 -1.99
C ALA A 315 -6.86 -12.79 -3.36
N SER A 316 -7.64 -13.47 -4.21
CA SER A 316 -8.11 -12.89 -5.47
C SER A 316 -9.06 -11.72 -5.23
N SER A 317 -9.95 -11.81 -4.22
CA SER A 317 -10.84 -10.72 -3.85
C SER A 317 -10.10 -9.52 -3.23
N ALA A 318 -9.04 -9.78 -2.46
CA ALA A 318 -8.19 -8.74 -1.86
C ALA A 318 -7.51 -7.89 -2.93
N LYS A 319 -6.83 -8.56 -3.87
CA LYS A 319 -6.18 -7.90 -5.03
C LYS A 319 -7.16 -7.11 -5.87
N MET A 320 -8.37 -7.63 -6.10
CA MET A 320 -9.41 -6.93 -6.83
C MET A 320 -9.96 -5.70 -6.09
N ARG A 321 -10.09 -5.74 -4.76
CA ARG A 321 -10.45 -4.55 -3.95
C ARG A 321 -9.37 -3.49 -4.03
N VAL A 322 -8.11 -3.89 -3.85
CA VAL A 322 -6.96 -2.98 -3.96
C VAL A 322 -6.83 -2.39 -5.35
N ALA A 323 -7.06 -3.18 -6.41
CA ALA A 323 -7.05 -2.66 -7.79
C ALA A 323 -8.07 -1.55 -8.01
N ARG A 324 -9.33 -1.75 -7.57
CA ARG A 324 -10.37 -0.72 -7.65
C ARG A 324 -10.02 0.53 -6.83
N LEU A 325 -9.41 0.35 -5.67
CA LEU A 325 -8.95 1.44 -4.81
C LEU A 325 -7.83 2.26 -5.49
N VAL A 326 -6.82 1.57 -6.05
CA VAL A 326 -5.71 2.19 -6.77
C VAL A 326 -6.20 2.91 -8.03
N ASP A 327 -7.12 2.33 -8.80
CA ASP A 327 -7.70 2.98 -9.98
C ASP A 327 -8.50 4.24 -9.62
N SER A 328 -9.21 4.20 -8.49
CA SER A 328 -9.91 5.38 -7.94
C SER A 328 -8.93 6.47 -7.49
N TYR A 329 -7.85 6.08 -6.83
CA TYR A 329 -6.78 6.99 -6.42
C TYR A 329 -6.05 7.59 -7.63
N LEU A 330 -5.70 6.77 -8.62
CA LEU A 330 -5.12 7.20 -9.90
C LEU A 330 -6.01 8.24 -10.60
N THR A 331 -7.33 8.01 -10.61
CA THR A 331 -8.28 8.99 -11.18
C THR A 331 -8.23 10.33 -10.44
N GLU A 332 -8.07 10.32 -9.12
CA GLU A 332 -8.03 11.54 -8.31
C GLU A 332 -6.71 12.30 -8.51
N ILE A 333 -5.57 11.62 -8.40
CA ILE A 333 -4.26 12.27 -8.60
C ILE A 333 -4.02 12.67 -10.06
N ALA A 334 -4.71 12.05 -11.02
CA ALA A 334 -4.59 12.39 -12.43
C ALA A 334 -4.97 13.84 -12.75
N ARG A 335 -5.75 14.49 -11.87
CA ARG A 335 -6.17 15.89 -12.01
C ARG A 335 -5.07 16.87 -11.62
N ASP A 336 -4.05 16.41 -10.88
CA ASP A 336 -2.92 17.23 -10.46
C ASP A 336 -1.96 17.47 -11.64
N ARG A 337 -1.77 18.73 -12.01
CA ARG A 337 -0.89 19.14 -13.12
C ARG A 337 0.60 18.97 -12.80
N ASN A 338 0.95 18.88 -11.53
CA ASN A 338 2.33 18.70 -11.08
C ASN A 338 2.71 17.21 -11.04
N LEU A 339 1.76 16.30 -11.31
CA LEU A 339 2.02 14.88 -11.32
C LEU A 339 2.79 14.46 -12.59
N SER A 340 4.04 14.04 -12.40
CA SER A 340 4.86 13.51 -13.50
C SER A 340 4.27 12.22 -14.10
N LEU A 341 4.44 12.05 -15.41
CA LEU A 341 4.01 10.85 -16.14
C LEU A 341 4.62 9.58 -15.56
N THR A 342 5.89 9.63 -15.16
CA THR A 342 6.61 8.48 -14.61
C THR A 342 5.94 7.95 -13.35
N LYS A 343 5.61 8.82 -12.38
CA LYS A 343 4.94 8.41 -11.14
C LYS A 343 3.56 7.81 -11.42
N PHE A 344 2.78 8.44 -12.30
CA PHE A 344 1.46 7.92 -12.69
C PHE A 344 1.58 6.53 -13.33
N HIS A 345 2.49 6.38 -14.29
CA HIS A 345 2.70 5.15 -15.04
C HIS A 345 3.19 3.99 -14.17
N VAL A 346 4.17 4.24 -13.28
CA VAL A 346 4.67 3.23 -12.34
C VAL A 346 3.56 2.73 -11.43
N LEU A 347 2.73 3.61 -10.89
CA LEU A 347 1.62 3.21 -10.03
C LEU A 347 0.52 2.45 -10.79
N ALA A 348 0.28 2.80 -12.05
CA ALA A 348 -0.67 2.09 -12.91
C ALA A 348 -0.22 0.64 -13.22
N GLU A 349 1.09 0.43 -13.44
CA GLU A 349 1.70 -0.87 -13.72
C GLU A 349 2.06 -1.69 -12.47
N ALA A 350 1.97 -1.11 -11.27
CA ALA A 350 2.43 -1.76 -10.03
C ALA A 350 1.64 -3.03 -9.66
N LEU A 351 0.40 -3.16 -10.15
CA LEU A 351 -0.46 -4.32 -9.87
C LEU A 351 -0.33 -5.42 -10.94
N PRO A 352 -0.33 -6.71 -10.56
CA PRO A 352 -0.36 -7.82 -11.51
C PRO A 352 -1.59 -7.79 -12.43
N GLU A 353 -1.45 -8.27 -13.66
CA GLU A 353 -2.56 -8.33 -14.64
C GLU A 353 -3.79 -9.11 -14.14
N SER A 354 -3.59 -10.07 -13.23
CA SER A 354 -4.66 -10.87 -12.62
C SER A 354 -5.47 -10.12 -11.57
N ALA A 355 -4.99 -8.97 -11.07
CA ALA A 355 -5.71 -8.16 -10.08
C ALA A 355 -6.89 -7.39 -10.69
N ARG A 356 -6.80 -7.04 -11.99
CA ARG A 356 -7.84 -6.32 -12.72
C ARG A 356 -8.62 -7.26 -13.63
N THR A 357 -9.90 -7.45 -13.29
CA THR A 357 -10.88 -8.13 -14.15
C THR A 357 -11.56 -7.18 -15.15
N CYS A 358 -11.54 -5.89 -14.86
CA CYS A 358 -12.09 -4.83 -15.70
C CYS A 358 -11.17 -3.60 -15.61
N ASP A 359 -10.82 -3.03 -16.76
CA ASP A 359 -9.88 -1.90 -16.86
C ASP A 359 -10.58 -0.53 -16.97
N ASP A 360 -11.90 -0.46 -16.77
CA ASP A 360 -12.68 0.79 -16.88
C ASP A 360 -12.17 1.89 -15.92
N GLY A 361 -11.83 1.51 -14.69
CA GLY A 361 -11.26 2.43 -13.70
C GLY A 361 -9.92 2.98 -14.14
N LEU A 362 -9.05 2.11 -14.67
CA LEU A 362 -7.75 2.48 -15.22
C LEU A 362 -7.89 3.38 -16.46
N TYR A 363 -8.81 3.07 -17.37
CA TYR A 363 -9.13 3.91 -18.52
C TYR A 363 -9.58 5.31 -18.09
N ARG A 364 -10.49 5.41 -17.11
CA ARG A 364 -10.95 6.70 -16.57
C ARG A 364 -9.81 7.52 -15.97
N ALA A 365 -8.87 6.87 -15.29
CA ALA A 365 -7.69 7.51 -14.75
C ALA A 365 -6.76 8.03 -15.85
N ILE A 366 -6.47 7.21 -16.86
CA ILE A 366 -5.67 7.60 -18.04
C ILE A 366 -6.33 8.78 -18.75
N ASP A 367 -7.65 8.72 -18.98
CA ASP A 367 -8.39 9.78 -19.64
C ASP A 367 -8.31 11.11 -18.86
N SER A 368 -8.49 11.04 -17.55
CA SER A 368 -8.37 12.20 -16.66
C SER A 368 -6.95 12.78 -16.71
N TYR A 369 -5.92 11.94 -16.76
CA TYR A 369 -4.53 12.37 -16.83
C TYR A 369 -4.23 13.07 -18.17
N LEU A 370 -4.68 12.50 -19.28
CA LEU A 370 -4.58 13.10 -20.61
C LEU A 370 -5.31 14.45 -20.70
N LYS A 371 -6.43 14.59 -19.97
CA LYS A 371 -7.17 15.87 -19.86
C LYS A 371 -6.35 16.95 -19.15
N ALA A 372 -5.74 16.59 -18.02
CA ALA A 372 -4.99 17.51 -17.18
C ALA A 372 -3.63 17.89 -17.79
N HIS A 373 -3.07 17.03 -18.64
CA HIS A 373 -1.74 17.17 -19.24
C HIS A 373 -1.80 17.22 -20.79
N PRO A 374 -2.35 18.30 -21.38
CA PRO A 374 -2.45 18.42 -22.84
C PRO A 374 -1.08 18.52 -23.52
N ALA A 375 -0.03 18.90 -22.80
CA ALA A 375 1.33 19.06 -23.32
C ALA A 375 2.09 17.74 -23.58
N LEU A 376 1.51 16.58 -23.24
CA LEU A 376 2.14 15.28 -23.47
C LEU A 376 2.40 15.04 -24.97
N SER A 377 3.56 14.47 -25.28
CA SER A 377 3.90 14.03 -26.63
C SER A 377 3.07 12.81 -27.05
N GLU A 378 2.93 12.59 -28.36
CA GLU A 378 2.23 11.41 -28.88
C GLU A 378 2.87 10.09 -28.39
N HIS A 379 4.19 10.06 -28.26
CA HIS A 379 4.92 8.91 -27.72
C HIS A 379 4.54 8.62 -26.26
N GLU A 380 4.44 9.66 -25.43
CA GLU A 380 4.04 9.53 -24.02
C GLU A 380 2.59 9.08 -23.88
N ARG A 381 1.66 9.64 -24.68
CA ARG A 381 0.27 9.19 -24.72
C ARG A 381 0.18 7.71 -25.10
N LYS A 382 0.95 7.30 -26.11
CA LYS A 382 1.04 5.90 -26.55
C LYS A 382 1.62 5.00 -25.47
N ARG A 383 2.64 5.44 -24.73
CA ARG A 383 3.20 4.67 -23.61
C ARG A 383 2.16 4.49 -22.50
N LEU A 384 1.48 5.57 -22.13
CA LEU A 384 0.47 5.56 -21.08
C LEU A 384 -0.71 4.62 -21.41
N CYS A 385 -1.20 4.67 -22.65
CA CYS A 385 -2.33 3.85 -23.08
C CYS A 385 -2.01 2.35 -23.23
N ARG A 386 -0.74 1.94 -23.20
CA ARG A 386 -0.36 0.50 -23.24
C ARG A 386 -0.62 -0.23 -21.93
N VAL A 387 -0.79 0.50 -20.83
CA VAL A 387 -1.00 -0.09 -19.50
C VAL A 387 -2.39 -0.71 -19.37
N MET A 388 -3.37 -0.25 -20.16
CA MET A 388 -4.72 -0.82 -20.18
C MET A 388 -4.85 -1.89 -21.25
N ASP A 389 -5.58 -2.96 -20.92
CA ASP A 389 -6.01 -3.98 -21.86
C ASP A 389 -7.40 -3.64 -22.39
N CYS A 390 -7.47 -3.24 -23.67
CA CYS A 390 -8.74 -2.92 -24.34
C CYS A 390 -9.72 -4.09 -24.34
N GLN A 391 -9.27 -5.34 -24.20
CA GLN A 391 -10.15 -6.51 -24.12
C GLN A 391 -10.89 -6.58 -22.77
N LYS A 392 -10.36 -5.98 -21.71
CA LYS A 392 -10.97 -5.93 -20.38
C LYS A 392 -11.86 -4.71 -20.15
N LEU A 393 -12.04 -3.85 -21.16
CA LEU A 393 -12.97 -2.73 -21.09
C LEU A 393 -14.42 -3.18 -21.25
N SER A 394 -15.34 -2.52 -20.54
CA SER A 394 -16.77 -2.67 -20.76
C SER A 394 -17.20 -2.04 -22.09
N ILE A 395 -18.42 -2.37 -22.54
CA ILE A 395 -18.99 -1.81 -23.77
C ILE A 395 -19.10 -0.27 -23.69
N ASP A 396 -19.52 0.25 -22.55
CA ASP A 396 -19.67 1.69 -22.33
C ASP A 396 -18.30 2.40 -22.36
N ALA A 397 -17.28 1.78 -21.75
CA ALA A 397 -15.92 2.30 -21.77
C ALA A 397 -15.31 2.24 -23.19
N CYS A 398 -15.55 1.16 -23.94
CA CYS A 398 -15.14 1.03 -25.34
C CYS A 398 -15.78 2.13 -26.21
N MET A 399 -17.08 2.35 -26.09
CA MET A 399 -17.80 3.39 -26.83
C MET A 399 -17.23 4.78 -26.52
N HIS A 400 -16.97 5.08 -25.24
CA HIS A 400 -16.35 6.34 -24.85
C HIS A 400 -14.91 6.47 -25.41
N ALA A 401 -14.11 5.40 -25.35
CA ALA A 401 -12.76 5.38 -25.89
C ALA A 401 -12.71 5.52 -27.42
N ALA A 402 -13.70 4.96 -28.13
CA ALA A 402 -13.80 5.10 -29.58
C ALA A 402 -14.02 6.55 -30.04
N GLN A 403 -14.68 7.35 -29.20
CA GLN A 403 -14.98 8.76 -29.47
C GLN A 403 -13.94 9.73 -28.87
N ASN A 404 -12.94 9.22 -28.17
CA ASN A 404 -12.01 10.05 -27.41
C ASN A 404 -10.82 10.53 -28.27
N GLU A 405 -10.87 11.80 -28.68
CA GLU A 405 -9.84 12.44 -29.50
C GLU A 405 -8.45 12.54 -28.82
N ARG A 406 -8.38 12.37 -27.50
CA ARG A 406 -7.12 12.40 -26.74
C ARG A 406 -6.31 11.11 -26.87
N LEU A 407 -6.95 10.01 -27.30
CA LEU A 407 -6.28 8.73 -27.45
C LEU A 407 -5.55 8.63 -28.80
N PRO A 408 -4.38 7.97 -28.86
CA PRO A 408 -3.74 7.68 -30.14
C PRO A 408 -4.64 6.81 -31.03
N LEU A 409 -4.69 7.09 -32.33
CA LEU A 409 -5.53 6.36 -33.30
C LEU A 409 -5.36 4.83 -33.24
N ARG A 410 -4.13 4.36 -33.01
CA ARG A 410 -3.85 2.92 -32.87
C ARG A 410 -4.60 2.26 -31.71
N VAL A 411 -4.77 2.99 -30.60
CA VAL A 411 -5.50 2.52 -29.42
C VAL A 411 -7.00 2.48 -29.72
N VAL A 412 -7.53 3.52 -30.36
CA VAL A 412 -8.93 3.59 -30.81
C VAL A 412 -9.27 2.41 -31.71
N VAL A 413 -8.43 2.11 -32.70
CA VAL A 413 -8.61 0.94 -33.59
C VAL A 413 -8.60 -0.38 -32.82
N GLN A 414 -7.73 -0.53 -31.82
CA GLN A 414 -7.67 -1.72 -30.97
C GLN A 414 -8.94 -1.90 -30.13
N VAL A 415 -9.50 -0.81 -29.59
CA VAL A 415 -10.78 -0.81 -28.88
C VAL A 415 -11.91 -1.28 -29.81
N LEU A 416 -12.04 -0.67 -30.99
CA LEU A 416 -13.06 -1.05 -31.98
C LEU A 416 -12.96 -2.52 -32.42
N PHE A 417 -11.74 -3.02 -32.62
CA PHE A 417 -11.52 -4.42 -32.96
C PHE A 417 -11.91 -5.36 -31.81
N SER A 418 -11.56 -5.01 -30.57
CA SER A 418 -11.92 -5.80 -29.39
C SER A 418 -13.44 -5.87 -29.20
N GLU A 419 -14.15 -4.77 -29.50
CA GLU A 419 -15.60 -4.71 -29.49
C GLU A 419 -16.21 -5.62 -30.59
N GLN A 420 -15.70 -5.53 -31.81
CA GLN A 420 -16.13 -6.38 -32.92
C GLN A 420 -15.98 -7.87 -32.62
N VAL A 421 -14.89 -8.28 -31.96
CA VAL A 421 -14.65 -9.66 -31.53
C VAL A 421 -15.65 -10.07 -30.43
N LYS A 422 -15.92 -9.21 -29.44
CA LYS A 422 -16.91 -9.48 -28.38
C LYS A 422 -18.31 -9.66 -28.95
N ILE A 423 -18.74 -8.81 -29.88
CA ILE A 423 -20.03 -8.91 -30.57
C ILE A 423 -20.09 -10.21 -31.39
N SER A 424 -19.05 -10.51 -32.18
CA SER A 424 -18.99 -11.74 -32.98
C SER A 424 -19.07 -13.00 -32.11
N ASN A 425 -18.44 -13.01 -30.93
CA ASN A 425 -18.46 -14.13 -30.01
C ASN A 425 -19.83 -14.27 -29.30
N ALA A 426 -20.48 -13.16 -28.93
CA ALA A 426 -21.82 -13.18 -28.33
C ALA A 426 -22.86 -13.76 -29.31
N ILE A 427 -22.77 -13.39 -30.60
CA ILE A 427 -23.62 -13.93 -31.67
C ILE A 427 -23.35 -15.44 -31.85
N ALA A 428 -22.08 -15.85 -31.96
CA ALA A 428 -21.72 -17.26 -32.12
C ALA A 428 -22.15 -18.14 -30.92
N ASN A 429 -22.05 -17.62 -29.71
CA ASN A 429 -22.46 -18.33 -28.49
C ASN A 429 -23.99 -18.43 -28.34
N ASN A 430 -24.75 -17.45 -28.84
CA ASN A 430 -26.21 -17.56 -28.92
C ASN A 430 -26.64 -18.59 -29.96
N THR A 431 -25.96 -18.67 -31.12
CA THR A 431 -26.27 -19.70 -32.13
C THR A 431 -26.01 -21.14 -31.68
N LEU A 432 -25.23 -21.34 -30.60
CA LEU A 432 -25.00 -22.66 -30.00
C LEU A 432 -26.04 -23.02 -28.93
N LYS A 433 -26.74 -22.05 -28.34
CA LYS A 433 -27.79 -22.29 -27.33
C LYS A 433 -29.19 -22.50 -27.94
N ASP A 434 -29.41 -22.08 -29.18
CA ASP A 434 -30.71 -22.21 -29.86
C ASP A 434 -30.92 -23.53 -30.62
N ASN A 435 -30.00 -24.51 -30.50
CA ASN A 435 -30.16 -25.81 -31.17
C ASN A 435 -31.07 -26.83 -30.44
N THR A 436 -31.91 -26.39 -29.50
CA THR A 436 -32.98 -27.23 -28.90
C THR A 436 -34.32 -26.51 -28.80
N ALA A 437 -34.78 -25.84 -29.86
CA ALA A 437 -36.20 -25.58 -30.05
C ALA A 437 -36.53 -25.31 -31.53
N VAL A 438 -37.65 -25.89 -31.94
CA VAL A 438 -38.19 -25.97 -33.29
C VAL A 438 -38.54 -24.61 -33.88
N GLU A 439 -38.11 -24.41 -35.13
CA GLU A 439 -38.78 -23.72 -36.24
C GLU A 439 -39.66 -22.51 -35.90
N SER A 440 -39.14 -21.30 -36.12
CA SER A 440 -39.98 -20.16 -36.50
C SER A 440 -39.19 -19.12 -37.29
N GLN A 441 -39.90 -18.61 -38.30
CA GLN A 441 -39.42 -17.90 -39.47
C GLN A 441 -39.33 -16.41 -39.16
N PHE A 442 -38.14 -15.91 -38.85
CA PHE A 442 -37.79 -14.50 -38.94
C PHE A 442 -36.35 -14.39 -39.43
N GLN A 443 -36.13 -13.72 -40.55
CA GLN A 443 -34.79 -13.37 -41.02
C GLN A 443 -34.27 -12.16 -40.26
N PRO A 444 -33.12 -12.24 -39.57
CA PRO A 444 -32.25 -11.09 -39.36
C PRO A 444 -31.20 -11.09 -40.48
N MET A 445 -31.11 -9.98 -41.20
CA MET A 445 -30.17 -9.77 -42.31
C MET A 445 -28.73 -9.87 -41.78
N VAL A 446 -28.06 -11.00 -42.05
CA VAL A 446 -26.67 -11.26 -41.68
C VAL A 446 -25.74 -10.50 -42.63
N SER A 447 -25.12 -9.41 -42.16
CA SER A 447 -23.95 -8.84 -42.83
C SER A 447 -22.78 -9.81 -42.64
N THR A 448 -22.58 -10.65 -43.64
CA THR A 448 -21.54 -11.68 -43.67
C THR A 448 -20.18 -10.98 -43.71
N ARG A 449 -19.15 -11.52 -43.03
CA ARG A 449 -17.75 -11.05 -43.02
C ARG A 449 -17.16 -10.60 -44.38
N LYS A 450 -17.77 -10.97 -45.51
CA LYS A 450 -17.38 -10.54 -46.86
C LYS A 450 -17.69 -9.07 -47.16
N THR A 451 -18.80 -8.51 -46.67
CA THR A 451 -19.24 -7.14 -47.04
C THR A 451 -18.51 -6.00 -46.31
N LEU A 452 -17.77 -6.28 -45.22
CA LEU A 452 -16.95 -5.27 -44.53
C LEU A 452 -15.48 -5.25 -44.96
N LEU A 453 -14.99 -6.27 -45.67
CA LEU A 453 -13.64 -6.20 -46.26
C LEU A 453 -13.56 -5.26 -47.46
N GLU A 454 -14.70 -4.92 -48.07
CA GLU A 454 -14.77 -4.13 -49.30
C GLU A 454 -14.71 -2.60 -49.07
N GLY A 455 -14.69 -2.16 -47.80
CA GLY A 455 -14.51 -0.75 -47.42
C GLY A 455 -13.10 -0.37 -46.97
N THR A 456 -12.15 -1.32 -46.97
CA THR A 456 -10.76 -1.04 -46.59
C THR A 456 -10.00 -0.57 -47.83
N PRO A 457 -9.23 0.54 -47.81
CA PRO A 457 -8.42 0.94 -48.95
C PRO A 457 -7.53 -0.23 -49.39
N GLN A 458 -7.52 -0.56 -50.70
CA GLN A 458 -6.77 -1.70 -51.26
C GLN A 458 -5.29 -1.72 -50.82
N SER A 459 -4.69 -0.54 -50.61
CA SER A 459 -3.33 -0.36 -50.09
C SER A 459 -3.09 -0.98 -48.70
N PHE A 460 -4.11 -1.01 -47.84
CA PHE A 460 -4.01 -1.58 -46.49
C PHE A 460 -4.12 -3.11 -46.51
N GLN A 461 -4.94 -3.64 -47.41
CA GLN A 461 -5.15 -5.08 -47.58
C GLN A 461 -3.94 -5.74 -48.26
N GLU A 462 -3.36 -5.06 -49.25
CA GLU A 462 -2.07 -5.42 -49.86
C GLU A 462 -0.94 -5.35 -48.83
N GLY A 463 -0.86 -4.28 -48.04
CA GLY A 463 0.13 -4.13 -46.96
C GLY A 463 0.05 -5.25 -45.92
N TRP A 464 -1.15 -5.64 -45.49
CA TRP A 464 -1.37 -6.76 -44.57
C TRP A 464 -0.96 -8.11 -45.18
N SER A 465 -1.28 -8.33 -46.45
CA SER A 465 -0.90 -9.55 -47.15
C SER A 465 0.62 -9.67 -47.34
N SER A 466 1.30 -8.56 -47.61
CA SER A 466 2.77 -8.49 -47.69
C SER A 466 3.39 -8.74 -46.34
N ALA A 467 2.95 -8.04 -45.29
CA ALA A 467 3.46 -8.24 -43.93
C ALA A 467 3.23 -9.67 -43.43
N LYS A 468 2.09 -10.29 -43.78
CA LYS A 468 1.81 -11.69 -43.45
C LYS A 468 2.73 -12.67 -44.18
N LYS A 469 3.07 -12.39 -45.45
CA LYS A 469 4.09 -13.15 -46.19
C LYS A 469 5.45 -12.98 -45.51
N ASP A 470 5.85 -11.75 -45.19
CA ASP A 470 7.15 -11.46 -44.54
C ASP A 470 7.26 -12.15 -43.17
N ILE A 471 6.20 -12.13 -42.34
CA ILE A 471 6.16 -12.84 -41.06
C ILE A 471 6.33 -14.35 -41.26
N ASN A 472 5.68 -14.93 -42.27
CA ASN A 472 5.82 -16.35 -42.56
C ASN A 472 7.23 -16.70 -43.07
N THR A 473 7.82 -15.84 -43.90
CA THR A 473 9.20 -15.97 -44.38
C THR A 473 10.19 -15.88 -43.22
N LEU A 474 10.07 -14.86 -42.36
CA LEU A 474 10.90 -14.70 -41.16
C LEU A 474 10.75 -15.87 -40.19
N LYS A 475 9.53 -16.41 -40.04
CA LYS A 475 9.30 -17.61 -39.22
C LYS A 475 10.03 -18.83 -39.79
N PHE A 476 10.02 -18.99 -41.11
CA PHE A 476 10.77 -20.05 -41.79
C PHE A 476 12.29 -19.85 -41.67
N GLU A 477 12.78 -18.63 -41.85
CA GLU A 477 14.19 -18.29 -41.66
C GLU A 477 14.64 -18.51 -40.21
N LEU A 478 13.80 -18.17 -39.24
CA LEU A 478 14.08 -18.39 -37.82
C LEU A 478 14.16 -19.88 -37.49
N GLU A 479 13.26 -20.70 -38.01
CA GLU A 479 13.34 -22.17 -37.81
C GLU A 479 14.57 -22.76 -38.51
N THR A 480 14.95 -22.20 -39.66
CA THR A 480 16.18 -22.57 -40.39
C THR A 480 17.43 -22.21 -39.59
N VAL A 481 17.49 -20.99 -39.02
CA VAL A 481 18.60 -20.53 -38.16
C VAL A 481 18.67 -21.36 -36.89
N LYS A 482 17.53 -21.70 -36.30
CA LYS A 482 17.46 -22.58 -35.13
C LYS A 482 17.99 -23.99 -35.43
N SER A 483 17.66 -24.55 -36.60
CA SER A 483 18.25 -25.83 -37.05
C SER A 483 19.76 -25.74 -37.18
N LYS A 484 20.26 -24.69 -37.85
CA LYS A 484 21.71 -24.45 -38.00
C LYS A 484 22.40 -24.22 -36.66
N TYR A 485 21.74 -23.57 -35.71
CA TYR A 485 22.27 -23.37 -34.35
C TYR A 485 22.42 -24.70 -33.62
N VAL A 486 21.43 -25.60 -33.72
CA VAL A 486 21.52 -26.95 -33.13
C VAL A 486 22.63 -27.78 -33.78
N GLU A 487 22.78 -27.70 -35.11
CA GLU A 487 23.91 -28.32 -35.82
C GLU A 487 25.25 -27.77 -35.32
N LEU A 488 25.40 -26.45 -35.23
CA LEU A 488 26.62 -25.81 -34.74
C LEU A 488 26.92 -26.16 -33.28
N GLN A 489 25.88 -26.28 -32.45
CA GLN A 489 25.99 -26.71 -31.06
C GLN A 489 26.47 -28.16 -30.98
N ASN A 490 25.93 -29.05 -31.81
CA ASN A 490 26.39 -30.43 -31.92
C ASN A 490 27.85 -30.49 -32.40
N ASP A 491 28.22 -29.69 -33.39
CA ASP A 491 29.61 -29.61 -33.88
C ASP A 491 30.56 -29.13 -32.79
N MET A 492 30.18 -28.11 -32.01
CA MET A 492 30.94 -27.66 -30.84
C MET A 492 31.11 -28.77 -29.81
N GLU A 493 30.03 -29.49 -29.45
CA GLU A 493 30.12 -30.63 -28.53
C GLU A 493 31.02 -31.74 -29.08
N THR A 494 30.97 -31.98 -30.39
CA THR A 494 31.80 -32.99 -31.05
C THR A 494 33.27 -32.58 -31.01
N LEU A 495 33.57 -31.31 -31.27
CA LEU A 495 34.92 -30.75 -31.21
C LEU A 495 35.46 -30.74 -29.77
N GLN A 496 34.61 -30.42 -28.79
CA GLN A 496 34.94 -30.50 -27.36
C GLN A 496 35.30 -31.93 -26.96
N ARG A 497 34.51 -32.92 -27.37
CA ARG A 497 34.80 -34.35 -27.12
C ARG A 497 36.08 -34.82 -27.82
N GLN A 498 36.37 -34.31 -29.02
CA GLN A 498 37.64 -34.60 -29.71
C GLN A 498 38.83 -33.99 -28.96
N PHE A 499 38.70 -32.75 -28.48
CA PHE A 499 39.71 -32.09 -27.66
C PHE A 499 39.96 -32.87 -26.35
N ASP A 500 38.91 -33.25 -25.64
CA ASP A 500 39.00 -34.04 -24.41
C ASP A 500 39.63 -35.43 -24.67
N LYS A 501 39.34 -36.07 -25.81
CA LYS A 501 40.00 -37.33 -26.22
C LYS A 501 41.49 -37.16 -26.56
N ILE A 502 41.89 -36.00 -27.09
CA ILE A 502 43.30 -35.69 -27.38
C ILE A 502 44.05 -35.35 -26.07
N VAL A 503 43.39 -34.67 -25.13
CA VAL A 503 43.95 -34.32 -23.81
C VAL A 503 44.01 -35.53 -22.88
N ALA A 504 43.07 -36.48 -22.98
CA ALA A 504 43.00 -37.69 -22.15
C ALA A 504 43.94 -38.83 -22.60
N LYS A 505 44.64 -38.72 -23.73
CA LYS A 505 45.67 -39.69 -24.13
C LYS A 505 47.01 -39.34 -23.45
N PRO A 506 47.54 -40.19 -22.54
CA PRO A 506 48.84 -39.95 -21.95
C PRO A 506 49.94 -40.17 -23.00
N LYS A 507 50.91 -39.25 -23.02
CA LYS A 507 52.08 -39.25 -23.90
C LYS A 507 52.84 -40.59 -23.83
N GLN A 508 52.91 -41.30 -24.95
CA GLN A 508 54.10 -42.08 -25.28
C GLN A 508 54.57 -41.72 -26.69
N HIS A 509 55.83 -41.26 -26.74
CA HIS A 509 56.76 -41.08 -27.86
C HIS A 509 56.22 -41.01 -29.30
N SER A 510 56.36 -39.84 -29.93
CA SER A 510 57.18 -39.63 -31.15
C SER A 510 56.92 -38.24 -31.74
N SER A 511 57.97 -37.61 -32.26
CA SER A 511 58.05 -36.26 -32.81
C SER A 511 57.18 -36.03 -34.06
N SER A 512 56.52 -34.87 -34.18
CA SER A 512 56.65 -33.96 -35.36
C SER A 512 55.71 -32.72 -35.37
N ALA A 513 56.36 -31.55 -35.44
CA ALA A 513 56.12 -30.41 -36.34
C ALA A 513 54.82 -29.56 -36.43
N TRP A 514 53.73 -29.73 -35.68
CA TRP A 514 52.49 -28.93 -35.92
C TRP A 514 52.02 -27.94 -34.83
N THR A 515 52.81 -27.61 -33.81
CA THR A 515 52.33 -26.78 -32.68
C THR A 515 52.66 -25.27 -32.76
N SER A 516 53.13 -24.74 -33.89
CA SER A 516 53.48 -23.31 -34.01
C SER A 516 52.33 -22.38 -34.42
N GLY A 517 51.13 -22.89 -34.73
CA GLY A 517 50.02 -22.08 -35.28
C GLY A 517 49.04 -21.45 -34.28
N TRP A 518 48.88 -22.00 -33.07
CA TRP A 518 47.67 -21.72 -32.26
C TRP A 518 47.85 -20.71 -31.12
N LYS A 519 49.07 -20.22 -30.87
CA LYS A 519 49.31 -19.13 -29.92
C LYS A 519 48.84 -17.74 -30.40
N LYS A 520 48.37 -17.60 -31.66
CA LYS A 520 47.86 -16.33 -32.21
C LYS A 520 46.36 -16.09 -32.04
N LEU A 521 45.52 -17.10 -31.78
CA LEU A 521 44.06 -16.91 -31.64
C LEU A 521 43.61 -16.61 -30.21
N SER A 522 44.38 -17.00 -29.20
CA SER A 522 44.08 -16.65 -27.79
C SER A 522 44.23 -15.16 -27.47
N ARG A 523 44.84 -14.35 -28.35
CA ARG A 523 45.01 -12.89 -28.16
C ARG A 523 43.84 -12.05 -28.70
N LEU A 524 42.85 -12.64 -29.38
CA LEU A 524 41.70 -11.89 -29.93
C LEU A 524 40.44 -11.95 -29.08
N ALA A 525 40.36 -12.82 -28.06
CA ALA A 525 39.19 -12.98 -27.20
C ALA A 525 39.27 -12.18 -25.88
N LYS A 526 40.28 -11.31 -25.71
CA LYS A 526 40.47 -10.48 -24.51
C LYS A 526 40.82 -9.04 -24.91
N MET A 527 39.81 -8.29 -25.35
CA MET A 527 39.70 -6.83 -25.53
C MET A 527 38.30 -6.64 -26.16
N ASN A 528 37.25 -6.14 -25.49
CA ASN A 528 37.13 -4.87 -24.80
C ASN A 528 36.21 -4.98 -23.58
N ASN A 529 36.74 -4.61 -22.41
CA ASN A 529 35.98 -3.87 -21.40
C ASN A 529 36.81 -2.62 -21.08
N MET A 530 36.10 -1.51 -20.84
CA MET A 530 36.58 -0.13 -20.72
C MET A 530 37.74 0.08 -19.73
N ASP A 531 38.54 1.14 -19.94
CA ASP A 531 38.49 2.28 -19.03
C ASP A 531 39.25 3.51 -19.54
N SER A 532 38.61 4.65 -19.35
CA SER A 532 39.09 6.01 -19.56
C SER A 532 39.24 6.68 -18.20
N HIS A 533 40.45 7.12 -17.87
CA HIS A 533 40.77 8.35 -17.12
C HIS A 533 42.30 8.39 -16.94
N ASP A 534 42.99 9.46 -17.38
CA ASP A 534 43.31 10.59 -16.51
C ASP A 534 44.13 11.67 -17.28
N ASP A 535 44.13 12.85 -16.66
CA ASP A 535 44.55 14.20 -16.97
C ASP A 535 46.04 14.44 -17.36
N GLY A 536 46.34 15.63 -17.91
CA GLY A 536 47.68 16.25 -17.87
C GLY A 536 48.30 16.79 -19.17
N SER A 537 48.03 18.07 -19.47
CA SER A 537 48.91 19.12 -20.05
C SER A 537 49.71 18.88 -21.35
N ASP A 538 49.36 19.56 -22.45
CA ASP A 538 50.02 20.81 -22.89
C ASP A 538 49.40 21.38 -24.19
N GLN A 539 49.31 22.72 -24.25
CA GLN A 539 48.90 23.57 -25.38
C GLN A 539 50.16 23.99 -26.21
N PRO A 540 50.08 24.78 -27.33
CA PRO A 540 48.94 25.26 -28.13
C PRO A 540 49.19 25.23 -29.68
N VAL A 541 48.27 25.84 -30.44
CA VAL A 541 48.47 26.64 -31.68
C VAL A 541 47.96 26.07 -33.04
N ALA A 542 46.90 26.76 -33.49
CA ALA A 542 46.59 27.29 -34.84
C ALA A 542 46.06 26.45 -36.02
N GLU A 543 45.03 27.08 -36.61
CA GLU A 543 44.77 27.28 -38.05
C GLU A 543 44.06 26.18 -38.84
N GLN A 544 42.78 26.44 -39.19
CA GLN A 544 42.33 26.83 -40.55
C GLN A 544 42.50 25.68 -41.55
N THR A 545 41.49 25.09 -42.17
CA THR A 545 40.47 25.75 -43.02
C THR A 545 39.59 24.68 -43.68
N ARG A 546 38.30 25.03 -43.85
CA ARG A 546 37.43 24.79 -45.03
C ARG A 546 37.43 23.40 -45.70
N LYS A 547 36.24 22.77 -45.79
CA LYS A 547 35.30 22.85 -46.95
C LYS A 547 34.12 21.88 -46.75
N THR A 548 32.91 22.41 -46.81
CA THR A 548 31.63 21.71 -47.06
C THR A 548 31.44 21.48 -48.57
N PRO A 549 30.28 21.04 -49.09
CA PRO A 549 29.54 19.78 -48.95
C PRO A 549 29.16 19.20 -50.35
N ARG A 550 28.36 18.11 -50.43
CA ARG A 550 27.34 17.73 -51.47
C ARG A 550 27.19 16.19 -51.49
N ARG A 551 26.05 15.56 -51.17
CA ARG A 551 24.68 15.51 -51.77
C ARG A 551 24.61 14.68 -53.07
N TRP A 552 23.56 13.85 -53.13
CA TRP A 552 22.95 13.05 -54.21
C TRP A 552 23.37 11.57 -54.30
N ARG A 553 22.50 10.56 -54.17
CA ARG A 553 21.20 10.16 -54.80
C ARG A 553 21.44 9.00 -55.77
N ASN A 554 20.64 7.95 -55.60
CA ASN A 554 19.97 7.10 -56.62
C ASN A 554 20.23 5.60 -56.47
N SER A 555 19.14 4.90 -56.12
CA SER A 555 18.38 3.94 -56.93
C SER A 555 19.07 2.88 -57.81
N ILE A 556 18.29 1.81 -58.02
CA ILE A 556 18.35 0.73 -59.04
C ILE A 556 18.99 -0.55 -58.44
N SER A 557 18.38 -1.74 -58.45
CA SER A 557 17.26 -2.30 -59.25
C SER A 557 16.35 -3.17 -58.39
#